data_AF-A0A554LU81-F1
#
_entry.id   AF-A0A554LU81-F1
#
_cell.length_a   1.000
_cell.length_b   1.000
_cell.length_c   1.000
_cell.angle_alpha   90.00
_cell.angle_beta   90.00
_cell.angle_gamma   90.00
#
_symmetry.space_group_name_H-M   'P 1'
#
loop_
_entity.id
_entity.type
_entity.pdbx_description
1 polymer ?
#
loop_
_entity_poly.entity_id
_entity_poly.type
_entity_poly.pdbx_seq_one_letter_code
_entity_poly.pdbx_strand_id
1 'polypeptide(L)'
;MLKEEQVLNIFRRVGAILTGGHFVYTSGKHGSVYFNKDAIYVYSKEVSKLCEAMAVKFLKDGVEIVIAPAVGGIILSQWVAYHLSRMSGEEVLSVYAEKERVELVSSRYGPLPLKIQDKFVIKRSYDKLVAG
;
A
#
# COMPACT_ATOMS: atom_id res chain seq x y z
N MET A 1 18.29 -4.10 -13.10
CA MET A 1 16.95 -3.48 -13.00
C MET A 1 15.92 -4.40 -13.66
N LEU A 2 14.77 -4.62 -13.02
CA LEU A 2 13.72 -5.48 -13.59
C LEU A 2 13.07 -4.76 -14.79
N LYS A 3 13.01 -5.42 -15.95
CA LYS A 3 12.39 -4.86 -17.16
C LYS A 3 10.87 -4.98 -17.10
N GLU A 4 10.16 -4.10 -17.80
CA GLU A 4 8.69 -4.07 -17.85
C GLU A 4 8.09 -5.42 -18.25
N GLU A 5 8.63 -6.08 -19.27
CA GLU A 5 8.17 -7.40 -19.71
C GLU A 5 8.29 -8.45 -18.59
N GLN A 6 9.37 -8.40 -17.80
CA GLN A 6 9.57 -9.32 -16.68
C GLN A 6 8.55 -9.07 -15.57
N VAL A 7 8.21 -7.80 -15.29
CA VAL A 7 7.14 -7.43 -14.35
C VAL A 7 5.79 -7.98 -14.83
N LEU A 8 5.45 -7.76 -16.11
CA LEU A 8 4.22 -8.28 -16.69
C LEU A 8 4.16 -9.82 -16.63
N ASN A 9 5.28 -10.50 -16.88
CA ASN A 9 5.34 -11.96 -16.78
C ASN A 9 5.12 -12.48 -15.36
N ILE A 10 5.63 -11.79 -14.34
CA ILE A 10 5.34 -12.12 -12.94
C ILE A 10 3.82 -12.03 -12.70
N PHE A 11 3.19 -10.93 -13.10
CA PHE A 11 1.76 -10.71 -12.90
C PHE A 11 0.88 -11.69 -13.69
N ARG A 12 1.25 -12.06 -14.92
CA ARG A 12 0.56 -13.12 -15.68
C ARG A 12 0.63 -14.46 -14.95
N ARG A 13 1.83 -14.83 -14.48
CA ARG A 13 2.06 -16.13 -13.82
C ARG A 13 1.28 -16.28 -12.52
N VAL A 14 1.15 -15.21 -11.74
CA VAL A 14 0.38 -15.23 -10.47
C VAL A 14 -1.13 -15.01 -10.69
N GLY A 15 -1.61 -14.92 -11.94
CA GLY A 15 -3.02 -14.71 -12.24
C GLY A 15 -3.54 -13.32 -11.89
N ALA A 16 -2.66 -12.31 -11.80
CA ALA A 16 -3.06 -10.94 -11.50
C ALA A 16 -3.70 -10.22 -12.70
N ILE A 17 -3.51 -10.72 -13.94
CA ILE A 17 -4.08 -10.12 -15.14
C ILE A 17 -5.21 -11.01 -15.66
N LEU A 18 -6.45 -10.55 -15.49
CA LEU A 18 -7.64 -11.20 -16.02
C LEU A 18 -8.00 -10.55 -17.36
N THR A 19 -8.26 -11.36 -18.38
CA THR A 19 -8.57 -10.90 -19.74
C THR A 19 -9.80 -11.63 -20.28
N GLY A 20 -10.45 -11.09 -21.31
CA GLY A 20 -11.58 -11.72 -21.98
C GLY A 20 -12.91 -11.62 -21.22
N GLY A 21 -12.99 -10.77 -20.20
CA GLY A 21 -14.21 -10.50 -19.44
C GLY A 21 -14.86 -9.16 -19.78
N HIS A 22 -15.90 -8.80 -19.02
CA HIS A 22 -16.49 -7.46 -19.00
C HIS A 22 -16.46 -6.94 -17.57
N PHE A 23 -15.54 -6.02 -17.29
CA PHE A 23 -15.32 -5.48 -15.95
C PHE A 23 -15.84 -4.04 -15.87
N VAL A 24 -16.49 -3.72 -14.75
CA VAL A 24 -16.88 -2.35 -14.39
C VAL A 24 -15.91 -1.84 -13.34
N TYR A 25 -15.17 -0.78 -13.68
CA TYR A 25 -14.19 -0.19 -12.76
C TYR A 25 -14.88 0.72 -11.74
N THR A 26 -14.15 1.09 -10.68
CA THR A 26 -14.64 2.05 -9.65
C THR A 26 -15.01 3.42 -10.24
N SER A 27 -14.48 3.76 -11.42
CA SER A 27 -14.87 4.95 -12.19
C SER A 27 -16.21 4.83 -12.91
N GLY A 28 -16.84 3.66 -12.91
CA GLY A 28 -18.01 3.33 -13.74
C GLY A 28 -17.67 2.98 -15.20
N LYS A 29 -16.41 3.16 -15.64
CA LYS A 29 -15.98 2.75 -16.99
C LYS A 29 -15.94 1.24 -17.12
N HIS A 30 -16.17 0.78 -18.34
CA HIS A 30 -16.12 -0.63 -18.69
C HIS A 30 -14.81 -0.96 -19.41
N GLY A 31 -14.31 -2.20 -19.25
CA GLY A 31 -13.21 -2.70 -20.05
C GLY A 31 -13.09 -4.22 -20.02
N SER A 32 -12.17 -4.74 -20.84
CA SER A 32 -12.00 -6.19 -21.07
C SER A 32 -10.88 -6.83 -20.25
N VAL A 33 -10.16 -6.02 -19.46
CA VAL A 33 -9.01 -6.43 -18.66
C VAL A 33 -9.19 -5.95 -17.22
N TYR A 34 -8.91 -6.82 -16.26
CA TYR A 34 -8.88 -6.45 -14.84
C TYR A 34 -7.55 -6.86 -14.21
N PHE A 35 -7.01 -5.96 -13.39
CA PHE A 35 -5.77 -6.19 -12.68
C PHE A 35 -6.05 -6.51 -11.20
N ASN A 36 -6.05 -7.80 -10.87
CA ASN A 36 -6.13 -8.28 -9.50
C ASN A 36 -4.76 -8.17 -8.81
N LYS A 37 -4.43 -6.96 -8.36
CA LYS A 37 -3.17 -6.67 -7.67
C LYS A 37 -2.93 -7.57 -6.46
N ASP A 38 -3.99 -8.02 -5.78
CA ASP A 38 -3.88 -8.78 -4.53
C ASP A 38 -3.40 -10.21 -4.76
N ALA A 39 -3.54 -10.72 -6.00
CA ALA A 39 -3.10 -12.06 -6.38
C ALA A 39 -1.59 -12.28 -6.14
N ILE A 40 -0.76 -11.24 -6.25
CA ILE A 40 0.68 -11.38 -6.02
C ILE A 40 1.04 -11.51 -4.54
N TYR A 41 0.21 -11.00 -3.62
CA TYR A 41 0.62 -10.81 -2.23
C TYR A 41 0.93 -12.09 -1.45
N VAL A 42 0.38 -13.23 -1.87
CA VAL A 42 0.71 -14.54 -1.29
C VAL A 42 2.05 -15.11 -1.77
N TYR A 43 2.66 -14.51 -2.80
CA TYR A 43 3.93 -14.94 -3.39
C TYR A 43 5.08 -14.04 -2.92
N SER A 44 5.51 -14.19 -1.67
CA SER A 44 6.49 -13.29 -1.02
C SER A 44 7.77 -13.05 -1.83
N LYS A 45 8.29 -14.07 -2.53
CA LYS A 45 9.47 -13.94 -3.39
C LYS A 45 9.23 -12.99 -4.57
N GLU A 46 8.05 -13.07 -5.19
CA GLU A 46 7.69 -12.23 -6.33
C GLU A 46 7.45 -10.78 -5.88
N VAL A 47 6.77 -10.60 -4.74
CA VAL A 47 6.55 -9.27 -4.15
C VAL A 47 7.88 -8.64 -3.76
N SER A 48 8.74 -9.37 -3.06
CA SER A 48 10.08 -8.90 -2.68
C SER A 48 10.88 -8.47 -3.92
N LYS A 49 10.88 -9.28 -5.00
CA LYS A 49 11.56 -8.94 -6.26
C LYS A 49 11.04 -7.65 -6.89
N LEU A 50 9.72 -7.42 -6.89
CA LEU A 50 9.16 -6.16 -7.37
C LEU A 50 9.55 -4.99 -6.46
N CYS A 51 9.49 -5.17 -5.15
CA CYS A 51 9.82 -4.14 -4.17
C CYS A 51 11.31 -3.79 -4.16
N GLU A 52 12.20 -4.75 -4.41
CA GLU A 52 13.63 -4.51 -4.62
C GLU A 52 13.85 -3.62 -5.84
N ALA A 53 13.15 -3.90 -6.95
CA ALA A 53 13.22 -3.07 -8.14
C ALA A 53 12.65 -1.66 -7.91
N MET A 54 11.69 -1.49 -7.01
CA MET A 54 11.22 -0.18 -6.55
C MET A 54 12.28 0.52 -5.69
N ALA A 55 12.81 -0.16 -4.67
CA ALA A 55 13.80 0.35 -3.72
C ALA A 55 15.07 0.87 -4.41
N VAL A 56 15.57 0.16 -5.44
CA VAL A 56 16.75 0.58 -6.20
C VAL A 56 16.62 2.00 -6.77
N LYS A 57 15.40 2.44 -7.10
CA LYS A 57 15.15 3.78 -7.65
C LYS A 57 15.36 4.90 -6.62
N PHE A 58 15.26 4.58 -5.32
CA PHE A 58 15.32 5.55 -4.22
C PHE A 58 16.61 5.42 -3.39
N LEU A 59 17.56 4.59 -3.81
CA LEU A 59 18.75 4.29 -3.01
C LEU A 59 19.61 5.52 -2.69
N LYS A 60 19.56 6.55 -3.54
CA LYS A 60 20.35 7.79 -3.37
C LYS A 60 19.57 8.93 -2.71
N ASP A 61 18.31 8.68 -2.34
CA ASP A 61 17.40 9.74 -1.90
C ASP A 61 17.43 9.91 -0.36
N GLY A 62 18.25 9.15 0.35
CA GLY A 62 18.36 9.23 1.81
C GLY A 62 17.05 8.87 2.52
N VAL A 63 16.30 7.90 2.00
CA VAL A 63 14.99 7.51 2.55
C VAL A 63 15.15 6.90 3.94
N GLU A 64 14.54 7.53 4.95
CA GLU A 64 14.49 7.03 6.33
C GLU A 64 13.19 6.27 6.64
N ILE A 65 12.09 6.61 5.95
CA ILE A 65 10.75 6.05 6.21
C ILE A 65 10.03 5.79 4.89
N VAL A 66 9.42 4.61 4.78
CA VAL A 66 8.47 4.25 3.71
C VAL A 66 7.08 4.14 4.31
N ILE A 67 6.14 4.96 3.81
CA ILE A 67 4.74 4.94 4.23
C ILE A 67 3.83 4.41 3.12
N ALA A 68 2.81 3.62 3.48
CA ALA A 68 1.78 3.19 2.53
C ALA A 68 0.39 3.08 3.18
N PRO A 69 -0.69 3.19 2.39
CA PRO A 69 -2.04 3.01 2.90
C PRO A 69 -2.34 1.53 3.20
N ALA A 70 -3.10 1.28 4.27
CA ALA A 70 -3.65 -0.03 4.56
C ALA A 70 -4.72 -0.45 3.53
N VAL A 71 -4.89 -1.74 3.23
CA VAL A 71 -4.12 -2.89 3.76
C VAL A 71 -2.98 -3.28 2.81
N GLY A 72 -3.25 -3.36 1.50
CA GLY A 72 -2.29 -3.89 0.52
C GLY A 72 -0.98 -3.11 0.42
N GLY A 73 -0.98 -1.82 0.74
CA GLY A 73 0.22 -0.99 0.75
C GLY A 73 1.22 -1.40 1.83
N ILE A 74 0.77 -1.96 2.95
CA ILE A 74 1.62 -2.40 4.08
C ILE A 74 2.64 -3.44 3.62
N ILE A 75 2.20 -4.38 2.78
CA ILE A 75 3.06 -5.45 2.27
C ILE A 75 4.18 -4.85 1.40
N LEU A 76 3.84 -3.85 0.59
CA LEU A 76 4.79 -3.17 -0.28
C LEU A 76 5.76 -2.30 0.51
N SER A 77 5.27 -1.48 1.46
CA SER A 77 6.13 -0.62 2.27
C SER A 77 7.13 -1.44 3.07
N GLN A 78 6.70 -2.59 3.62
CA GLN A 78 7.56 -3.48 4.38
C GLN A 78 8.74 -4.00 3.54
N TRP A 79 8.46 -4.51 2.35
CA TRP A 79 9.51 -5.03 1.47
C TRP A 79 10.40 -3.93 0.90
N VAL A 80 9.84 -2.78 0.53
CA VAL A 80 10.64 -1.65 0.02
C VAL A 80 11.59 -1.13 1.12
N ALA A 81 11.09 -0.91 2.33
CA ALA A 81 11.91 -0.52 3.48
C ALA A 81 13.00 -1.56 3.74
N TYR A 82 12.65 -2.85 3.81
CA TYR A 82 13.63 -3.94 3.98
C TYR A 82 14.76 -3.90 2.93
N HIS A 83 14.42 -3.74 1.65
CA HIS A 83 15.43 -3.68 0.59
C HIS A 83 16.28 -2.42 0.67
N LEU A 84 15.68 -1.26 0.96
CA LEU A 84 16.42 -0.01 1.17
C LEU A 84 17.39 -0.15 2.35
N SER A 85 16.96 -0.71 3.48
CA SER A 85 17.83 -0.89 4.63
C SER A 85 19.04 -1.77 4.30
N ARG A 86 18.78 -2.90 3.63
CA ARG A 86 19.84 -3.83 3.23
C ARG A 86 20.84 -3.22 2.25
N MET A 87 20.39 -2.38 1.31
CA MET A 87 21.23 -1.80 0.27
C MET A 87 21.98 -0.54 0.73
N SER A 88 21.37 0.27 1.60
CA SER A 88 21.96 1.50 2.13
C SER A 88 22.88 1.25 3.33
N GLY A 89 22.64 0.18 4.10
CA GLY A 89 23.34 -0.10 5.35
C GLY A 89 22.73 0.61 6.56
N GLU A 90 21.73 1.47 6.36
CA GLU A 90 21.03 2.21 7.42
C GLU A 90 19.62 1.63 7.65
N GLU A 91 19.06 1.78 8.84
CA GLU A 91 17.70 1.30 9.11
C GLU A 91 16.65 2.22 8.48
N VAL A 92 15.86 1.69 7.53
CA VAL A 92 14.69 2.34 6.95
C VAL A 92 13.41 1.73 7.54
N LEU A 93 12.53 2.58 8.07
CA LEU A 93 11.31 2.15 8.75
C LEU A 93 10.13 2.02 7.79
N SER A 94 9.33 0.98 7.96
CA SER A 94 8.03 0.81 7.29
C SER A 94 6.91 1.26 8.21
N VAL A 95 6.04 2.14 7.73
CA VAL A 95 4.88 2.66 8.46
C VAL A 95 3.66 2.62 7.56
N TYR A 96 2.46 2.71 8.12
CA TYR A 96 1.25 2.71 7.30
C TYR A 96 0.18 3.67 7.81
N ALA A 97 -0.66 4.13 6.89
CA ALA A 97 -1.83 4.92 7.19
C ALA A 97 -3.07 4.05 7.09
N GLU A 98 -3.89 3.99 8.13
CA GLU A 98 -5.19 3.33 8.10
C GLU A 98 -6.31 4.35 8.30
N LYS A 99 -7.52 3.98 7.87
CA LYS A 99 -8.72 4.76 8.17
C LYS A 99 -9.20 4.39 9.56
N GLU A 100 -9.30 5.39 10.42
CA GLU A 100 -9.94 5.28 11.72
C GLU A 100 -11.30 5.98 11.66
N ARG A 101 -12.35 5.30 12.14
CA ARG A 101 -13.68 5.92 12.30
C ARG A 101 -13.66 6.70 13.60
N VAL A 102 -13.74 8.02 13.49
CA VAL A 102 -13.85 8.87 14.67
C VAL A 102 -15.32 9.26 14.84
N GLU A 103 -15.87 8.92 16.00
CA GLU A 103 -17.17 9.41 16.44
C GLU A 103 -16.98 10.80 17.05
N LEU A 104 -17.47 11.83 16.36
CA LEU A 104 -17.44 13.19 16.88
C LEU A 104 -18.64 13.39 17.80
N VAL A 105 -18.42 13.28 19.11
CA VAL A 105 -19.40 13.70 20.11
C VAL A 105 -19.18 15.18 20.41
N SER A 106 -20.10 16.03 19.97
CA SER A 106 -20.16 17.44 20.38
C SER A 106 -21.45 17.67 21.15
N SER A 107 -21.36 17.93 22.45
CA SER A 107 -22.49 18.46 23.21
C SER A 107 -22.00 19.37 24.33
N ARG A 108 -22.30 20.67 24.20
CA ARG A 108 -22.68 21.51 25.36
C ARG A 108 -24.20 21.66 25.49
N TYR A 109 -25.00 21.14 24.55
CA TYR A 109 -26.45 21.43 24.40
C TYR A 109 -27.29 20.22 23.92
N GLY A 110 -27.03 19.02 24.46
CA GLY A 110 -27.85 17.81 24.21
C GLY A 110 -27.40 16.96 23.02
N PRO A 111 -28.01 15.78 22.80
CA PRO A 111 -27.53 14.81 21.81
C PRO A 111 -27.78 15.32 20.38
N LEU A 112 -26.71 15.80 19.73
CA LEU A 112 -26.68 16.01 18.28
C LEU A 112 -26.53 14.66 17.54
N PRO A 113 -26.93 14.56 16.26
CA PRO A 113 -26.67 13.37 15.46
C PRO A 113 -25.16 13.07 15.40
N LEU A 114 -24.80 11.81 15.68
CA LEU A 114 -23.44 11.29 15.56
C LEU A 114 -22.89 11.61 14.17
N LYS A 115 -21.88 12.48 14.10
CA LYS A 115 -21.11 12.68 12.88
C LYS A 115 -19.96 11.67 12.89
N ILE A 116 -20.07 10.67 12.02
CA ILE A 116 -19.00 9.72 11.74
C ILE A 116 -18.12 10.34 10.64
N GLN A 117 -16.84 10.51 10.94
CA GLN A 117 -15.86 10.96 9.96
C GLN A 117 -14.73 9.95 9.86
N ASP A 118 -14.39 9.54 8.62
CA ASP A 118 -13.16 8.80 8.36
C ASP A 118 -11.98 9.77 8.45
N LYS A 119 -11.03 9.49 9.35
CA LYS A 119 -9.72 10.16 9.40
C LYS A 119 -8.63 9.16 9.08
N PHE A 120 -7.59 9.60 8.37
CA PHE A 120 -6.39 8.79 8.20
C PHE A 120 -5.45 9.00 9.37
N VAL A 121 -4.95 7.89 9.92
CA VAL A 121 -4.03 7.90 11.03
C VAL A 121 -2.79 7.11 10.66
N ILE A 122 -1.63 7.70 10.89
CA ILE A 122 -0.34 7.07 10.63
C ILE A 122 0.03 6.22 11.85
N LYS A 123 0.23 4.92 11.65
CA LYS A 123 0.68 3.99 12.68
C LYS A 123 2.19 3.74 12.57
N ARG A 124 2.90 3.93 13.69
CA ARG A 124 4.36 3.75 13.84
C ARG A 124 4.69 2.92 15.10
N SER A 125 4.16 1.70 15.22
CA SER A 125 4.07 0.93 16.48
C SER A 125 3.00 1.45 17.45
N TYR A 126 2.83 0.80 18.61
CA TYR A 126 1.58 0.71 19.36
C TYR A 126 0.86 2.02 19.74
N ASP A 127 1.51 3.18 19.90
CA ASP A 127 0.83 4.31 20.60
C ASP A 127 1.07 5.73 20.06
N LYS A 128 1.66 5.93 18.87
CA LYS A 128 1.83 7.29 18.32
C LYS A 128 0.95 7.49 17.09
N LEU A 129 -0.34 7.72 17.34
CA LEU A 129 -1.26 8.26 16.35
C LEU A 129 -0.85 9.70 16.06
N VAL A 130 -0.38 9.95 14.85
CA VAL A 130 -0.20 11.32 14.33
C VAL A 130 -1.34 11.58 13.37
N ALA A 131 -2.08 12.67 13.59
CA ALA A 131 -3.08 13.12 12.64
C ALA A 131 -2.39 13.38 11.30
N GLY A 132 -2.86 12.69 10.25
CA GLY A 132 -2.40 12.91 8.87
C GLY A 132 -2.95 14.20 8.28
#